data_AF-A0A6J0H476-F1
#
_entry.id   AF-A0A6J0H476-F1
#
_cell.length_a   1.000
_cell.length_b   1.000
_cell.length_c   1.000
_cell.angle_alpha   90.00
_cell.angle_beta   90.00
_cell.angle_gamma   90.00
#
_symmetry.space_group_name_H-M   'P 1'
#
loop_
_entity.id
_entity.type
_entity.pdbx_description
1 polymer ?
#
loop_
_entity_poly.entity_id
_entity_poly.type
_entity_poly.pdbx_seq_one_letter_code
_entity_poly.pdbx_strand_id
1 'polypeptide(L)'
;MPKMNGEKKEKKAEKRKKLKQHVAQKEELEPETEPVKKKKKKQKQNLQATKEEEDLIAEEEQELTPEEKRKLERKLKKERKKKEKQLMREAGISIKKAAPQKPSGSERALAYLTSWSENPGEWKFQKARQTWLLLHMYDKEKVPDKYFTILLDYLQGLQGGARDKTVEKAEAFMKEFDGSDGEDPNVLEKCERVRQVLQLLS
;
A
#
# COMPACT_ATOMS: atom_id res chain seq x y z
N MET A 1 20.93 36.69 -5.52
CA MET A 1 21.43 35.87 -4.40
C MET A 1 20.63 34.58 -4.31
N PRO A 2 21.26 33.39 -4.37
CA PRO A 2 20.65 32.22 -3.71
C PRO A 2 21.69 31.19 -3.23
N LYS A 3 21.86 30.91 -1.92
CA LYS A 3 22.43 29.63 -1.41
C LYS A 3 22.08 29.41 0.08
N MET A 4 21.15 28.51 0.40
CA MET A 4 20.85 28.05 1.78
C MET A 4 20.21 26.64 1.79
N ASN A 5 20.72 25.67 1.00
CA ASN A 5 20.17 24.30 1.00
C ASN A 5 21.21 23.16 0.99
N GLY A 6 22.50 23.45 1.24
CA GLY A 6 23.59 22.46 1.27
C GLY A 6 23.83 21.79 2.63
N GLU A 7 23.75 22.54 3.73
CA GLU A 7 24.25 22.08 5.05
C GLU A 7 23.38 21.00 5.73
N LYS A 8 22.12 20.81 5.33
CA LYS A 8 21.25 19.79 5.92
C LYS A 8 21.53 18.37 5.42
N LYS A 9 22.23 18.19 4.30
CA LYS A 9 22.54 16.86 3.74
C LYS A 9 23.79 16.23 4.38
N GLU A 10 24.79 17.01 4.76
CA GLU A 10 26.04 16.49 5.34
C GLU A 10 25.84 15.90 6.75
N LYS A 11 25.09 16.58 7.62
CA LYS A 11 24.85 16.11 9.00
C LYS A 11 24.09 14.78 9.09
N LYS A 12 23.37 14.37 8.03
CA LYS A 12 22.63 13.10 7.97
C LYS A 12 23.50 11.91 7.49
N ALA A 13 24.55 12.19 6.72
CA ALA A 13 25.48 11.17 6.25
C ALA A 13 26.43 10.72 7.37
N GLU A 14 26.87 11.65 8.22
CA GLU A 14 27.83 11.36 9.28
C GLU A 14 27.23 10.49 10.42
N LYS A 15 25.94 10.69 10.72
CA LYS A 15 25.22 9.88 11.72
C LYS A 15 25.01 8.43 11.27
N ARG A 16 25.01 8.16 9.97
CA ARG A 16 24.93 6.79 9.40
C ARG A 16 26.28 6.07 9.37
N LYS A 17 27.40 6.80 9.35
CA LYS A 17 28.74 6.21 9.39
C LYS A 17 29.10 5.68 10.77
N LYS A 18 28.73 6.41 11.85
CA LYS A 18 28.97 5.97 13.24
C LYS A 18 28.18 4.72 13.66
N LEU A 19 27.03 4.46 13.02
CA LEU A 19 26.19 3.29 13.37
C LEU A 19 26.67 1.98 12.75
N LYS A 20 27.51 2.02 11.70
CA LYS A 20 28.04 0.82 11.03
C LYS A 20 29.29 0.23 11.69
N GLN A 21 29.99 1.00 12.53
CA GLN A 21 31.22 0.52 13.16
C GLN A 21 31.00 -0.39 14.37
N HIS A 22 29.81 -0.36 14.98
CA HIS A 22 29.56 -1.07 16.24
C HIS A 22 29.01 -2.50 16.10
N VAL A 23 28.67 -2.92 14.87
CA VAL A 23 28.01 -4.22 14.59
C VAL A 23 29.00 -5.29 14.13
N ALA A 24 30.24 -4.93 13.79
CA ALA A 24 31.20 -5.84 13.15
C ALA A 24 32.16 -6.57 14.12
N GLN A 25 31.87 -6.65 15.42
CA GLN A 25 32.84 -7.18 16.42
C GLN A 25 32.37 -8.34 17.29
N LYS A 26 31.25 -9.01 17.01
CA LYS A 26 30.88 -10.20 17.80
C LYS A 26 30.16 -11.25 16.95
N GLU A 27 30.93 -12.09 16.27
CA GLU A 27 30.66 -13.53 16.03
C GLU A 27 31.70 -14.11 15.06
N GLU A 28 32.65 -14.89 15.57
CA GLU A 28 33.14 -16.17 15.00
C GLU A 28 34.36 -16.66 15.79
N LEU A 29 34.27 -17.85 16.40
CA LEU A 29 35.31 -18.89 16.39
C LEU A 29 34.82 -20.14 17.15
N GLU A 30 34.44 -21.14 16.36
CA GLU A 30 34.29 -22.59 16.62
C GLU A 30 35.65 -23.26 16.97
N PRO A 31 35.74 -24.50 17.54
CA PRO A 31 35.41 -25.76 16.82
C PRO A 31 34.99 -27.03 17.61
N GLU A 32 34.44 -27.99 16.84
CA GLU A 32 34.11 -29.39 17.15
C GLU A 32 35.26 -30.26 17.74
N THR A 33 34.91 -31.36 18.44
CA THR A 33 35.22 -32.77 18.06
C THR A 33 34.76 -33.80 19.12
N GLU A 34 34.16 -34.92 18.66
CA GLU A 34 33.87 -36.17 19.43
C GLU A 34 35.11 -37.12 19.53
N PRO A 35 35.09 -38.43 19.96
CA PRO A 35 34.21 -39.24 20.86
C PRO A 35 34.99 -40.18 21.88
N VAL A 36 34.26 -41.04 22.64
CA VAL A 36 34.53 -42.49 22.92
C VAL A 36 34.74 -43.03 24.39
N LYS A 37 33.88 -44.02 24.78
CA LYS A 37 34.04 -45.26 25.62
C LYS A 37 33.58 -45.35 27.12
N LYS A 38 32.52 -46.18 27.29
CA LYS A 38 32.32 -47.35 28.20
C LYS A 38 31.96 -47.19 29.70
N LYS A 39 30.73 -47.68 29.97
CA LYS A 39 30.29 -48.65 31.02
C LYS A 39 29.98 -48.17 32.44
N LYS A 40 28.68 -48.29 32.76
CA LYS A 40 28.06 -48.84 33.98
C LYS A 40 28.70 -48.46 35.32
N LYS A 41 28.05 -47.57 36.09
CA LYS A 41 27.74 -47.70 37.54
C LYS A 41 27.37 -46.34 38.15
N LYS A 42 26.07 -46.01 38.23
CA LYS A 42 25.41 -45.24 39.32
C LYS A 42 24.02 -44.73 38.90
N GLN A 43 23.09 -45.66 38.69
CA GLN A 43 21.67 -45.39 38.93
C GLN A 43 21.48 -45.14 40.44
N LYS A 44 21.68 -43.90 40.90
CA LYS A 44 21.10 -43.40 42.17
C LYS A 44 21.32 -41.91 42.47
N GLN A 45 21.90 -41.14 41.55
CA GLN A 45 22.09 -39.68 41.74
C GLN A 45 21.31 -38.82 40.73
N ASN A 46 20.49 -39.44 39.86
CA ASN A 46 19.80 -38.77 38.76
C ASN A 46 18.34 -38.36 39.05
N LEU A 47 17.93 -38.28 40.33
CA LEU A 47 16.58 -37.80 40.70
C LEU A 47 16.59 -36.52 41.53
N GLN A 48 17.76 -36.06 41.98
CA GLN A 48 17.88 -34.77 42.69
C GLN A 48 18.35 -33.64 41.78
N ALA A 49 19.13 -33.93 40.73
CA ALA A 49 19.54 -32.92 39.76
C ALA A 49 18.41 -32.46 38.82
N THR A 50 17.37 -33.28 38.59
CA THR A 50 16.28 -32.93 37.68
C THR A 50 15.26 -31.98 38.29
N LYS A 51 15.21 -31.85 39.62
CA LYS A 51 14.25 -30.98 40.31
C LYS A 51 14.76 -29.55 40.49
N GLU A 52 16.08 -29.40 40.64
CA GLU A 52 16.73 -28.08 40.66
C GLU A 52 16.87 -27.49 39.24
N GLU A 53 16.96 -28.33 38.20
CA GLU A 53 16.98 -27.88 36.81
C GLU A 53 15.58 -27.45 36.31
N GLU A 54 14.50 -28.10 36.77
CA GLU A 54 13.12 -27.66 36.47
C GLU A 54 12.75 -26.33 37.15
N ASP A 55 13.22 -26.06 38.37
CA ASP A 55 13.00 -24.77 39.05
C ASP A 55 13.82 -23.64 38.40
N LEU A 56 15.03 -23.92 37.90
CA LEU A 56 15.84 -22.92 37.16
C LEU A 56 15.27 -22.60 35.76
N ILE A 57 14.60 -23.56 35.10
CA ILE A 57 13.97 -23.34 33.79
C ILE A 57 12.61 -22.63 33.93
N ALA A 58 11.88 -22.83 35.04
CA ALA A 58 10.63 -22.14 35.32
C ALA A 58 10.83 -20.67 35.77
N GLU A 59 11.95 -20.36 36.41
CA GLU A 59 12.28 -18.99 36.84
C GLU A 59 12.88 -18.14 35.71
N GLU A 60 13.50 -18.74 34.69
CA GLU A 60 13.93 -18.04 33.47
C GLU A 60 12.77 -17.69 32.51
N GLU A 61 11.54 -18.17 32.77
CA GLU A 61 10.34 -17.76 32.02
C GLU A 61 9.71 -16.45 32.55
N GLN A 62 10.23 -15.90 33.67
CA GLN A 62 9.70 -14.71 34.34
C GLN A 62 10.39 -13.37 34.05
N GLU A 63 11.44 -13.32 33.22
CA GLU A 63 12.09 -12.03 32.86
C GLU A 63 12.05 -11.66 31.38
N LEU A 64 11.03 -12.08 30.64
CA LEU A 64 10.72 -11.45 29.35
C LEU A 64 9.55 -10.48 29.50
N THR A 65 9.88 -9.20 29.41
CA THR A 65 8.89 -8.12 29.39
C THR A 65 7.81 -8.40 28.32
N PRO A 66 6.56 -7.94 28.50
CA PRO A 66 5.48 -8.11 27.51
C PRO A 66 5.87 -7.65 26.09
N GLU A 67 6.82 -6.72 26.00
CA GLU A 67 7.38 -6.24 24.74
C GLU A 67 8.22 -7.28 23.99
N GLU A 68 8.97 -8.12 24.72
CA GLU A 68 9.83 -9.15 24.14
C GLU A 68 9.02 -10.35 23.67
N LYS A 69 8.00 -10.77 24.44
CA LYS A 69 7.02 -11.79 23.99
C LYS A 69 6.31 -11.34 22.70
N ARG A 70 5.88 -10.09 22.61
CA ARG A 70 5.29 -9.51 21.38
C ARG A 70 6.29 -9.41 20.22
N LYS A 71 7.57 -9.18 20.50
CA LYS A 71 8.63 -9.11 19.49
C LYS A 71 8.97 -10.50 18.95
N LEU A 72 8.99 -11.51 19.80
CA LEU A 72 9.20 -12.92 19.43
C LEU A 72 8.00 -13.43 18.63
N GLU A 73 6.77 -13.13 19.05
CA GLU A 73 5.54 -13.48 18.33
C GLU A 73 5.51 -12.82 16.94
N ARG A 74 5.91 -11.55 16.84
CA ARG A 74 6.06 -10.84 15.56
C ARG A 74 7.13 -11.43 14.67
N LYS A 75 8.24 -11.93 15.23
CA LYS A 75 9.29 -12.62 14.48
C LYS A 75 8.80 -13.97 13.97
N LEU A 76 8.15 -14.77 14.81
CA LEU A 76 7.58 -16.07 14.45
C LEU A 76 6.51 -15.94 13.35
N LYS A 77 5.66 -14.90 13.43
CA LYS A 77 4.67 -14.58 12.39
C LYS A 77 5.31 -14.16 11.06
N LYS A 78 6.42 -13.41 11.11
CA LYS A 78 7.19 -13.02 9.91
C LYS A 78 7.89 -14.22 9.28
N GLU A 79 8.47 -15.10 10.09
CA GLU A 79 9.10 -16.34 9.63
C GLU A 79 8.09 -17.27 8.96
N ARG A 80 6.94 -17.48 9.60
CA ARG A 80 5.87 -18.33 9.07
C ARG A 80 5.34 -17.81 7.73
N LYS A 81 5.16 -16.49 7.60
CA LYS A 81 4.78 -15.83 6.34
C LYS A 81 5.88 -15.92 5.26
N LYS A 82 7.16 -15.90 5.65
CA LYS A 82 8.29 -16.05 4.73
C LYS A 82 8.41 -17.49 4.23
N LYS A 83 8.27 -18.48 5.12
CA LYS A 83 8.28 -19.91 4.78
C LYS A 83 7.08 -20.29 3.92
N GLU A 84 5.88 -19.79 4.21
CA GLU A 84 4.69 -20.00 3.38
C GLU A 84 4.88 -19.42 1.96
N LYS A 85 5.40 -18.18 1.85
CA LYS A 85 5.71 -17.58 0.55
C LYS A 85 6.79 -18.34 -0.22
N GLN A 86 7.76 -18.92 0.48
CA GLN A 86 8.84 -19.70 -0.12
C GLN A 86 8.34 -21.08 -0.58
N LEU A 87 7.53 -21.76 0.24
CA LEU A 87 6.88 -23.03 -0.11
C LEU A 87 5.96 -22.86 -1.33
N MET A 88 5.22 -21.75 -1.40
CA MET A 88 4.37 -21.40 -2.56
C MET A 88 5.18 -21.08 -3.83
N ARG A 89 6.48 -20.75 -3.70
CA ARG A 89 7.40 -20.53 -4.82
C ARG A 89 8.10 -21.82 -5.25
N GLU A 90 8.46 -22.67 -4.29
CA GLU A 90 9.14 -23.95 -4.49
C GLU A 90 8.19 -25.04 -5.03
N ALA A 91 6.91 -24.99 -4.68
CA ALA A 91 5.92 -25.95 -5.16
C ALA A 91 5.66 -25.89 -6.68
N GLY A 92 6.20 -24.90 -7.41
CA GLY A 92 6.11 -24.83 -8.88
C GLY A 92 4.69 -24.73 -9.44
N ILE A 93 3.67 -24.64 -8.57
CA ILE A 93 2.28 -24.57 -8.95
C ILE A 93 2.00 -23.12 -9.33
N SER A 94 2.26 -22.79 -10.59
CA SER A 94 1.60 -21.67 -11.26
C SER A 94 0.11 -21.99 -11.42
N ILE A 95 -0.60 -22.12 -10.29
CA ILE A 95 -2.04 -21.90 -10.34
C ILE A 95 -2.16 -20.44 -10.75
N LYS A 96 -2.46 -20.22 -12.04
CA LYS A 96 -3.12 -19.02 -12.53
C LYS A 96 -4.50 -18.97 -11.85
N LYS A 97 -4.51 -18.86 -10.52
CA LYS A 97 -5.68 -18.50 -9.76
C LYS A 97 -5.85 -17.07 -10.18
N ALA A 98 -6.80 -16.82 -11.07
CA ALA A 98 -7.27 -15.48 -11.38
C ALA A 98 -7.62 -14.86 -10.02
N ALA A 99 -6.65 -14.17 -9.43
CA ALA A 99 -6.91 -13.32 -8.30
C ALA A 99 -8.00 -12.37 -8.78
N PRO A 100 -9.08 -12.16 -8.01
CA PRO A 100 -10.10 -11.20 -8.42
C PRO A 100 -9.37 -9.91 -8.76
N GLN A 101 -9.40 -9.55 -10.05
CA GLN A 101 -8.74 -8.35 -10.53
C GLN A 101 -9.30 -7.23 -9.66
N LYS A 102 -8.42 -6.56 -8.92
CA LYS A 102 -8.86 -5.44 -8.10
C LYS A 102 -9.54 -4.47 -9.05
N PRO A 103 -10.76 -4.01 -8.74
CA PRO A 103 -11.49 -3.22 -9.71
C PRO A 103 -10.66 -1.97 -10.05
N SER A 104 -10.62 -1.66 -11.34
CA SER A 104 -9.86 -0.54 -11.88
C SER A 104 -10.33 0.78 -11.25
N GLY A 105 -9.49 1.82 -11.34
CA GLY A 105 -9.88 3.17 -10.92
C GLY A 105 -11.19 3.62 -11.57
N SER A 106 -11.37 3.30 -12.85
CA SER A 106 -12.57 3.56 -13.64
C SER A 106 -13.78 2.81 -13.10
N GLU A 107 -13.71 1.49 -12.98
CA GLU A 107 -14.81 0.66 -12.50
C GLU A 107 -15.33 1.12 -11.13
N ARG A 108 -14.43 1.48 -10.22
CA ARG A 108 -14.81 1.96 -8.88
C ARG A 108 -15.45 3.35 -8.91
N ALA A 109 -15.09 4.18 -9.89
CA ALA A 109 -15.69 5.50 -10.08
C ALA A 109 -17.05 5.41 -10.77
N LEU A 110 -17.20 4.50 -11.73
CA LEU A 110 -18.48 4.21 -12.38
C LEU A 110 -19.47 3.60 -11.39
N ALA A 111 -19.04 2.63 -10.57
CA ALA A 111 -19.88 2.08 -9.49
C ALA A 111 -20.30 3.16 -8.48
N TYR A 112 -19.44 4.15 -8.22
CA TYR A 112 -19.77 5.29 -7.37
C TYR A 112 -20.87 6.17 -7.99
N LEU A 113 -20.83 6.42 -9.30
CA LEU A 113 -21.92 7.12 -10.01
C LEU A 113 -23.22 6.32 -9.99
N THR A 114 -23.16 5.03 -10.26
CA THR A 114 -24.34 4.16 -10.27
C THR A 114 -25.01 4.09 -8.90
N SER A 115 -24.23 3.93 -7.82
CA SER A 115 -24.77 3.96 -6.45
C SER A 115 -25.38 5.31 -6.08
N TRP A 116 -24.82 6.42 -6.58
CA TRP A 116 -25.42 7.74 -6.40
C TRP A 116 -26.79 7.85 -7.08
N SER A 117 -26.91 7.37 -8.33
CA SER A 117 -28.16 7.48 -9.10
C SER A 117 -29.24 6.49 -8.68
N GLU A 118 -28.87 5.26 -8.35
CA GLU A 118 -29.83 4.19 -8.05
C GLU A 118 -30.21 4.13 -6.56
N ASN A 119 -29.25 4.40 -5.66
CA ASN A 119 -29.41 4.20 -4.22
C ASN A 119 -28.86 5.38 -3.42
N PRO A 120 -29.44 6.59 -3.57
CA PRO A 120 -28.95 7.80 -2.88
C PRO A 120 -28.96 7.69 -1.35
N GLY A 121 -29.78 6.80 -0.77
CA GLY A 121 -29.85 6.58 0.68
C GLY A 121 -28.64 5.86 1.29
N GLU A 122 -27.99 4.97 0.55
CA GLU A 122 -26.76 4.29 0.99
C GLU A 122 -25.49 4.95 0.45
N TRP A 123 -25.66 5.91 -0.46
CA TRP A 123 -24.57 6.59 -1.10
C TRP A 123 -23.75 7.39 -0.09
N LYS A 124 -22.44 7.16 -0.13
CA LYS A 124 -21.46 7.88 0.69
C LYS A 124 -20.54 8.66 -0.21
N PHE A 125 -20.35 9.93 0.11
CA PHE A 125 -19.42 10.77 -0.60
C PHE A 125 -18.00 10.19 -0.55
N GLN A 126 -17.44 9.90 -1.72
CA GLN A 126 -16.08 9.39 -1.87
C GLN A 126 -15.26 10.37 -2.69
N LYS A 127 -14.59 11.31 -2.02
CA LYS A 127 -13.78 12.36 -2.65
C LYS A 127 -12.81 11.81 -3.72
N ALA A 128 -12.15 10.69 -3.44
CA ALA A 128 -11.23 10.06 -4.38
C ALA A 128 -11.90 9.64 -5.70
N ARG A 129 -13.17 9.18 -5.66
CA ARG A 129 -13.94 8.82 -6.85
C ARG A 129 -14.42 10.05 -7.59
N GLN A 130 -14.96 11.03 -6.87
CA GLN A 130 -15.33 12.30 -7.47
C GLN A 130 -14.14 12.96 -8.19
N THR A 131 -12.99 13.06 -7.52
CA THR A 131 -11.78 13.64 -8.13
C THR A 131 -11.32 12.86 -9.36
N TRP A 132 -11.44 11.53 -9.33
CA TRP A 132 -11.12 10.69 -10.49
C TRP A 132 -12.09 10.96 -11.67
N LEU A 133 -13.39 11.09 -11.39
CA LEU A 133 -14.40 11.42 -12.39
C LEU A 133 -14.15 12.78 -13.02
N LEU A 134 -13.95 13.83 -12.21
CA LEU A 134 -13.67 15.18 -12.70
C LEU A 134 -12.39 15.27 -13.54
N LEU A 135 -11.44 14.36 -13.31
CA LEU A 135 -10.20 14.31 -14.09
C LEU A 135 -10.36 13.59 -15.43
N HIS A 136 -11.25 12.59 -15.50
CA HIS A 136 -11.35 11.67 -16.65
C HIS A 136 -12.71 11.70 -17.36
N MET A 137 -13.59 12.62 -17.01
CA MET A 137 -14.93 12.73 -17.60
C MET A 137 -14.91 13.05 -19.10
N TYR A 138 -13.87 13.73 -19.57
CA TYR A 138 -13.73 14.06 -20.99
C TYR A 138 -13.32 12.84 -21.83
N ASP A 139 -12.74 11.80 -21.23
CA ASP A 139 -12.29 10.61 -21.96
C ASP A 139 -13.43 9.59 -22.11
N LYS A 140 -13.85 9.33 -23.36
CA LYS A 140 -14.93 8.37 -23.68
C LYS A 140 -14.61 6.92 -23.29
N GLU A 141 -13.35 6.53 -23.41
CA GLU A 141 -12.88 5.20 -22.99
C GLU A 141 -12.96 4.99 -21.47
N LYS A 142 -12.78 6.07 -20.70
CA LYS A 142 -12.76 6.01 -19.23
C LYS A 142 -14.15 6.14 -18.64
N VAL A 143 -14.96 7.02 -19.23
CA VAL A 143 -16.34 7.28 -18.86
C VAL A 143 -17.20 7.12 -20.10
N PRO A 144 -17.82 5.95 -20.32
CA PRO A 144 -18.72 5.73 -21.45
C PRO A 144 -19.93 6.67 -21.39
N ASP A 145 -20.54 6.95 -22.55
CA ASP A 145 -21.63 7.93 -22.69
C ASP A 145 -22.80 7.68 -21.73
N LYS A 146 -23.15 6.41 -21.48
CA LYS A 146 -24.19 6.02 -20.51
C LYS A 146 -23.92 6.53 -19.09
N TYR A 147 -22.67 6.55 -18.67
CA TYR A 147 -22.29 7.06 -17.34
C TYR A 147 -22.02 8.56 -17.36
N PHE A 148 -21.66 9.09 -18.52
CA PHE A 148 -21.45 10.52 -18.70
C PHE A 148 -22.75 11.31 -18.50
N THR A 149 -23.88 10.81 -18.99
CA THR A 149 -25.20 11.43 -18.72
C THR A 149 -25.51 11.49 -17.22
N ILE A 150 -25.30 10.39 -16.49
CA ILE A 150 -25.48 10.33 -15.03
C ILE A 150 -24.49 11.28 -14.33
N LEU A 151 -23.28 11.42 -14.86
CA LEU A 151 -22.28 12.33 -14.33
C LEU A 151 -22.68 13.80 -14.52
N LEU A 152 -23.31 14.17 -15.63
CA LEU A 152 -23.84 15.52 -15.81
C LEU A 152 -24.87 15.84 -14.73
N ASP A 153 -25.81 14.93 -14.46
CA ASP A 153 -26.80 15.13 -13.38
C ASP A 153 -26.10 15.27 -12.01
N TYR A 154 -25.04 14.50 -11.77
CA TYR A 154 -24.23 14.63 -10.56
C TYR A 154 -23.50 15.98 -10.46
N LEU A 155 -23.00 16.51 -11.58
CA LEU A 155 -22.33 17.81 -11.66
C LEU A 155 -23.29 18.97 -11.40
N GLN A 156 -24.58 18.82 -11.72
CA GLN A 156 -25.59 19.84 -11.43
C GLN A 156 -25.73 20.09 -9.92
N GLY A 157 -25.54 19.05 -9.10
CA GLY A 157 -25.52 19.16 -7.64
C GLY A 157 -24.19 19.64 -7.04
N LEU A 158 -23.18 19.93 -7.87
CA LEU A 158 -21.85 20.30 -7.41
C LEU A 158 -21.83 21.77 -6.95
N GLN A 159 -21.37 22.01 -5.72
CA GLN A 159 -21.32 23.35 -5.12
C GLN A 159 -19.93 23.70 -4.60
N GLY A 160 -19.65 25.01 -4.54
CA GLY A 160 -18.41 25.59 -4.02
C GLY A 160 -17.17 25.26 -4.85
N GLY A 161 -16.00 25.21 -4.20
CA GLY A 161 -14.72 25.15 -4.91
C GLY A 161 -14.46 23.90 -5.76
N ALA A 162 -15.27 22.85 -5.67
CA ALA A 162 -15.20 21.73 -6.62
C ALA A 162 -15.80 22.12 -7.98
N ARG A 163 -16.89 22.90 -7.98
CA ARG A 163 -17.52 23.45 -9.18
C ARG A 163 -16.58 24.45 -9.84
N ASP A 164 -16.07 25.43 -9.10
CA ASP A 164 -15.20 26.48 -9.63
C ASP A 164 -13.96 25.90 -10.32
N LYS A 165 -13.30 24.92 -9.68
CA LYS A 165 -12.15 24.21 -10.26
C LYS A 165 -12.49 23.38 -11.49
N THR A 166 -13.74 22.92 -11.59
CA THR A 166 -14.19 22.15 -12.76
C THR A 166 -14.41 23.09 -13.94
N VAL A 167 -15.04 24.24 -13.70
CA VAL A 167 -15.22 25.31 -14.70
C VAL A 167 -13.86 25.81 -15.18
N GLU A 168 -12.97 26.21 -14.26
CA GLU A 168 -11.61 26.71 -14.59
C GLU A 168 -10.84 25.72 -15.48
N LYS A 169 -10.89 24.42 -15.14
CA LYS A 169 -10.26 23.38 -15.96
C LYS A 169 -10.93 23.23 -17.33
N ALA A 170 -12.25 23.24 -17.38
CA ALA A 170 -13.00 23.09 -18.62
C ALA A 170 -12.77 24.29 -19.56
N GLU A 171 -12.71 25.51 -19.04
CA GLU A 171 -12.35 26.72 -19.78
C GLU A 171 -10.91 26.65 -20.31
N ALA A 172 -9.96 26.18 -19.49
CA ALA A 172 -8.59 25.95 -19.92
C ALA A 172 -8.52 24.95 -21.08
N PHE A 173 -9.24 23.82 -20.98
CA PHE A 173 -9.34 22.85 -22.07
C PHE A 173 -9.93 23.49 -23.35
N MET A 174 -11.03 24.24 -23.25
CA MET A 174 -11.64 24.89 -24.42
C MET A 174 -10.67 25.87 -25.10
N LYS A 175 -9.94 26.66 -24.31
CA LYS A 175 -8.94 27.61 -24.82
C LYS A 175 -7.76 26.92 -25.52
N GLU A 176 -7.33 25.75 -25.03
CA GLU A 176 -6.31 24.94 -25.69
C GLU A 176 -6.78 24.41 -27.04
N PHE A 177 -8.07 24.06 -27.17
CA PHE A 177 -8.65 23.56 -28.42
C PHE A 177 -8.90 24.65 -29.45
N ASP A 178 -9.34 25.86 -29.06
CA ASP A 178 -9.53 26.97 -30.02
C ASP A 178 -8.23 27.41 -30.71
N GLY A 179 -7.07 27.13 -30.11
CA GLY A 179 -5.75 27.45 -30.67
C GLY A 179 -5.09 26.32 -31.46
N SER A 180 -5.68 25.13 -31.48
CA SER A 180 -5.15 23.94 -32.14
C SER A 180 -6.11 23.52 -33.24
N ASP A 181 -5.67 23.56 -34.50
CA ASP A 181 -6.40 22.94 -35.63
C ASP A 181 -6.50 21.42 -35.36
N GLY A 182 -7.56 21.02 -34.67
CA GLY A 182 -7.75 19.68 -34.11
C GLY A 182 -8.19 18.69 -35.18
N GLU A 183 -7.22 18.00 -35.80
CA GLU A 183 -7.50 16.89 -36.72
C GLU A 183 -7.67 15.53 -36.02
N ASP A 184 -7.35 15.41 -34.72
CA ASP A 184 -7.49 14.15 -33.97
C ASP A 184 -8.95 13.91 -33.52
N PRO A 185 -9.61 12.82 -33.94
CA PRO A 185 -10.95 12.48 -33.49
C PRO A 185 -11.11 12.42 -31.97
N ASN A 186 -10.07 11.97 -31.23
CA ASN A 186 -10.12 11.86 -29.77
C ASN A 186 -10.16 13.24 -29.09
N VAL A 187 -9.49 14.22 -29.68
CA VAL A 187 -9.47 15.61 -29.22
C VAL A 187 -10.83 16.26 -29.45
N LEU A 188 -11.44 16.02 -30.62
CA LEU A 188 -12.76 16.53 -30.95
C LEU A 188 -13.85 15.99 -30.00
N GLU A 189 -13.81 14.68 -29.69
CA GLU A 189 -14.73 14.07 -28.71
C GLU A 189 -14.58 14.69 -27.30
N LYS A 190 -13.35 14.98 -26.87
CA LYS A 190 -13.12 15.66 -25.58
C LYS A 190 -13.68 17.06 -25.59
N CYS A 191 -13.48 17.81 -26.68
CA CYS A 191 -13.99 19.16 -26.84
C CYS A 191 -15.52 19.20 -26.72
N GLU A 192 -16.23 18.26 -27.34
CA GLU A 192 -17.69 18.14 -27.23
C GLU A 192 -18.14 17.96 -25.77
N ARG A 193 -17.48 17.07 -25.03
CA ARG A 193 -17.78 16.85 -23.60
C ARG A 193 -17.45 18.05 -22.73
N VAL A 194 -16.33 18.72 -22.98
CA VAL A 194 -15.97 19.96 -22.29
C VAL A 194 -17.05 21.02 -22.51
N ARG A 195 -17.54 21.18 -23.74
CA ARG A 195 -18.63 22.12 -24.06
C ARG A 195 -19.90 21.79 -23.29
N GLN A 196 -20.28 20.51 -23.19
CA GLN A 196 -21.44 20.08 -22.41
C GLN A 196 -21.29 20.40 -20.91
N VAL A 197 -20.10 20.18 -20.34
CA VAL A 197 -19.82 20.50 -18.94
C VAL A 197 -19.87 22.01 -18.69
N LEU A 198 -19.27 22.82 -19.57
CA LEU A 198 -19.33 24.28 -19.46
C LEU A 198 -20.76 24.80 -19.57
N GLN A 199 -21.54 24.27 -20.51
CA GLN A 199 -22.94 24.66 -20.69
C GLN A 199 -23.81 24.35 -19.46
N LEU A 200 -23.49 23.28 -18.73
CA LEU A 200 -24.18 22.90 -17.50
C LEU A 200 -23.78 23.76 -16.29
N LEU A 201 -22.49 24.14 -16.21
CA LEU A 201 -21.93 24.83 -15.05
C LEU A 201 -21.88 26.36 -15.21
N SER A 202 -22.06 26.91 -16.41
CA SER A 202 -22.24 28.34 -16.64
C SER A 202 -23.53 28.86 -16.01
#